data_AF-A0A2C9W660-F1
#
_entry.id   AF-A0A2C9W660-F1
#
_cell.length_a   1.000
_cell.length_b   1.000
_cell.length_c   1.000
_cell.angle_alpha   90.00
_cell.angle_beta   90.00
_cell.angle_gamma   90.00
#
_symmetry.space_group_name_H-M   'P 1'
#
loop_
_entity.id
_entity.type
_entity.pdbx_description
1 polymer ?
#
loop_
_entity_poly.entity_id
_entity_poly.type
_entity_poly.pdbx_seq_one_letter_code
_entity_poly.pdbx_strand_id
1 'polypeptide(L)'
;MDSVKPSSMTPKKGRLARKVAKVLHRRAATGIAPVDGVHKVKSQEQFKDDNKIGNKSTISLGQSFDISNDDDSQKRLAMEAFLAKLFASISSVKAAYAQLQYAQSPYDVDGIQAADQLVVSELKNLSELKRCYTKKQFDDHSTETTLLMAEVQEQKSFSKTYEIMGKKLESELRLKDSEIIYLGEKLEESNRLNRLLEKRLNQSGQLSMPVNLHRSGLSPSHFLAVVRFTVKSIRSFVKLMIDQMKAADWNLDAAADSIVQDVFYWRDDDKCFAFESFVCREMFSSFHLPNFSVPSQSLTWGKNQQQHFFRRFIELKSVKAKEYLAENPKSTFARFCMAKYLQLIHPHMETSFFGNLSQRNLVKSGEFPDTSFFAAFAEMAKRVWLLHCLAFSFEPEASIFQVRRGCRFSEIYMECVSEDALLLSENAPEADPPVAFTVVPGFRIGKTIIQCQVYLSQIQHKVNR
;
A
#
# COMPACT_ATOMS: atom_id res chain seq x y z
N MET A 1 -59.55 -9.64 -11.23
CA MET A 1 -58.49 -10.66 -11.32
C MET A 1 -57.18 -9.94 -11.51
N ASP A 2 -56.27 -10.17 -10.58
CA ASP A 2 -55.13 -9.32 -10.26
C ASP A 2 -53.98 -9.36 -11.26
N SER A 3 -53.27 -8.23 -11.30
CA SER A 3 -51.99 -8.04 -11.99
C SER A 3 -50.85 -8.76 -11.28
N VAL A 4 -50.00 -9.47 -12.05
CA VAL A 4 -48.74 -10.05 -11.54
C VAL A 4 -47.55 -9.38 -12.23
N LYS A 5 -46.72 -8.73 -11.41
CA LYS A 5 -45.42 -8.12 -11.75
C LYS A 5 -44.34 -9.20 -11.95
N PRO A 6 -43.32 -8.99 -12.81
CA PRO A 6 -42.09 -9.77 -12.77
C PRO A 6 -41.15 -9.25 -11.67
N SER A 7 -40.61 -10.19 -10.92
CA SER A 7 -39.71 -10.02 -9.78
C SER A 7 -38.28 -9.65 -10.20
N SER A 8 -37.72 -8.67 -9.49
CA SER A 8 -36.32 -8.28 -9.52
C SER A 8 -35.50 -9.18 -8.60
N MET A 9 -34.48 -9.89 -9.08
CA MET A 9 -33.35 -10.38 -8.24
C MET A 9 -32.05 -10.51 -9.04
N THR A 10 -31.16 -9.55 -8.89
CA THR A 10 -29.70 -9.72 -9.07
C THR A 10 -29.03 -9.35 -7.73
N PRO A 11 -28.07 -10.13 -7.22
CA PRO A 11 -27.53 -9.94 -5.88
C PRO A 11 -26.61 -8.71 -5.83
N LYS A 12 -26.97 -7.74 -4.97
CA LYS A 12 -26.22 -6.51 -4.70
C LYS A 12 -24.91 -6.84 -3.96
N LYS A 13 -23.81 -7.08 -4.69
CA LYS A 13 -22.44 -7.23 -4.16
C LYS A 13 -22.04 -6.12 -3.17
N GLY A 14 -22.57 -4.91 -3.34
CA GLY A 14 -22.29 -3.76 -2.46
C GLY A 14 -22.85 -3.84 -1.03
N ARG A 15 -23.75 -4.76 -0.69
CA ARG A 15 -24.26 -4.90 0.71
C ARG A 15 -23.33 -5.72 1.61
N LEU A 16 -22.58 -6.67 1.06
CA LEU A 16 -21.65 -7.48 1.84
C LEU A 16 -20.40 -6.68 2.21
N ALA A 17 -19.83 -5.94 1.24
CA ALA A 17 -18.72 -5.02 1.47
C ALA A 17 -19.06 -3.93 2.51
N ARG A 18 -20.27 -3.37 2.44
CA ARG A 18 -20.78 -2.39 3.44
C ARG A 18 -20.95 -2.96 4.84
N LYS A 19 -21.22 -4.27 4.99
CA LYS A 19 -21.29 -4.93 6.31
C LYS A 19 -19.90 -5.20 6.87
N VAL A 20 -18.93 -5.58 6.02
CA VAL A 20 -17.55 -5.84 6.45
C VAL A 20 -16.83 -4.55 6.87
N ALA A 21 -16.99 -3.45 6.14
CA ALA A 21 -16.42 -2.15 6.50
C ALA A 21 -16.99 -1.61 7.83
N LYS A 22 -18.30 -1.77 8.08
CA LYS A 22 -18.92 -1.39 9.36
C LYS A 22 -18.47 -2.23 10.55
N VAL A 23 -18.08 -3.49 10.32
CA VAL A 23 -17.55 -4.38 11.37
C VAL A 23 -16.10 -4.03 11.69
N LEU A 24 -15.31 -3.61 10.70
CA LEU A 24 -13.93 -3.16 10.90
C LEU A 24 -13.87 -1.81 11.64
N HIS A 25 -14.77 -0.87 11.36
CA HIS A 25 -14.83 0.40 12.10
C HIS A 25 -15.44 0.28 13.50
N ARG A 26 -16.27 -0.73 13.79
CA ARG A 26 -16.74 -0.98 15.17
C ARG A 26 -15.67 -1.58 16.08
N ARG A 27 -14.67 -2.29 15.54
CA ARG A 27 -13.53 -2.80 16.32
C ARG A 27 -12.47 -1.74 16.63
N ALA A 28 -12.40 -0.67 15.86
CA ALA A 28 -11.49 0.46 16.13
C ALA A 28 -12.00 1.42 17.23
N ALA A 29 -13.28 1.33 17.62
CA ALA A 29 -13.91 2.22 18.59
C ALA A 29 -13.88 1.72 20.05
N THR A 30 -13.26 0.56 20.32
CA THR A 30 -13.11 0.00 21.66
C THR A 30 -11.65 -0.35 21.93
N GLY A 31 -10.86 0.62 22.41
CA GLY A 31 -9.52 0.33 22.93
C GLY A 31 -8.55 1.51 22.96
N ILE A 32 -8.68 2.34 24.01
CA ILE A 32 -7.65 3.20 24.63
C ILE A 32 -7.23 4.47 23.86
N ALA A 33 -7.56 5.62 24.48
CA ALA A 33 -7.18 6.97 24.06
C ALA A 33 -5.68 7.27 24.30
N PRO A 34 -5.01 8.07 23.47
CA PRO A 34 -3.65 8.51 23.72
C PRO A 34 -3.66 9.65 24.76
N VAL A 35 -2.95 9.45 25.87
CA VAL A 35 -2.65 10.54 26.83
C VAL A 35 -1.43 11.28 26.30
N ASP A 36 -1.69 12.48 25.83
CA ASP A 36 -0.70 13.47 25.43
C ASP A 36 -0.10 14.16 26.67
N GLY A 37 1.20 14.48 26.62
CA GLY A 37 1.86 15.35 27.60
C GLY A 37 3.05 14.77 28.38
N VAL A 38 4.18 14.57 27.71
CA VAL A 38 5.50 14.47 28.38
C VAL A 38 6.27 15.77 28.14
N HIS A 39 6.35 16.63 29.15
CA HIS A 39 7.28 17.75 29.16
C HIS A 39 8.68 17.28 29.58
N LYS A 40 9.62 17.48 28.66
CA LYS A 40 11.04 17.16 28.71
C LYS A 40 11.75 18.18 29.62
N VAL A 41 12.31 17.75 30.75
CA VAL A 41 13.22 18.58 31.57
C VAL A 41 14.66 18.15 31.31
N LYS A 42 15.47 19.11 30.84
CA LYS A 42 16.92 19.02 30.63
C LYS A 42 17.63 18.93 31.98
N SER A 43 18.53 17.96 32.13
CA SER A 43 19.63 18.01 33.09
C SER A 43 20.72 18.95 32.57
N GLN A 44 21.19 19.86 33.43
CA GLN A 44 22.34 20.73 33.18
C GLN A 44 23.37 20.43 34.27
N GLU A 45 24.32 19.54 33.95
CA GLU A 45 25.60 19.46 34.67
C GLU A 45 26.54 20.51 34.08
N GLN A 46 27.04 21.41 34.93
CA GLN A 46 28.17 22.27 34.61
C GLN A 46 29.22 22.09 35.70
N PHE A 47 30.28 21.36 35.37
CA PHE A 47 31.56 21.39 36.06
C PHE A 47 32.20 22.77 35.84
N LYS A 48 32.65 23.40 36.92
CA LYS A 48 33.70 24.42 36.88
C LYS A 48 34.68 24.14 38.02
N ASP A 49 35.84 23.62 37.63
CA ASP A 49 37.10 23.77 38.33
C ASP A 49 37.47 25.26 38.37
N ASP A 50 37.89 25.75 39.53
CA ASP A 50 38.94 26.76 39.61
C ASP A 50 39.62 26.71 40.99
N ASN A 51 40.87 26.29 40.97
CA ASN A 51 41.81 26.27 42.08
C ASN A 51 42.57 27.60 42.11
N LYS A 52 42.58 28.34 43.23
CA LYS A 52 43.78 29.09 43.70
C LYS A 52 43.63 29.69 45.11
N ILE A 53 44.37 29.06 46.04
CA ILE A 53 45.39 29.62 46.95
C ILE A 53 45.06 30.91 47.74
N GLY A 54 45.13 30.83 49.08
CA GLY A 54 45.30 32.01 49.94
C GLY A 54 45.16 31.82 51.45
N ASN A 55 46.14 31.15 52.08
CA ASN A 55 46.59 31.18 53.48
C ASN A 55 45.80 31.88 54.63
N LYS A 56 45.76 31.14 55.76
CA LYS A 56 45.90 31.55 57.18
C LYS A 56 44.80 32.42 57.82
N SER A 57 44.11 31.84 58.80
CA SER A 57 44.45 32.04 60.22
C SER A 57 43.53 31.24 61.15
N THR A 58 44.15 30.53 62.07
CA THR A 58 43.61 30.05 63.34
C THR A 58 43.05 31.21 64.17
N ILE A 59 41.95 31.00 64.91
CA ILE A 59 41.82 31.25 66.37
C ILE A 59 40.36 31.11 66.85
N SER A 60 40.21 30.21 67.83
CA SER A 60 39.27 30.10 68.96
C SER A 60 37.77 30.45 68.83
N LEU A 61 36.96 29.40 69.04
CA LEU A 61 36.05 29.20 70.18
C LEU A 61 35.52 30.48 70.88
N GLY A 62 34.23 30.73 70.70
CA GLY A 62 33.40 31.60 71.52
C GLY A 62 31.97 31.07 71.52
N GLN A 63 31.72 30.15 72.43
CA GLN A 63 30.42 29.51 72.67
C GLN A 63 29.44 30.55 73.23
N SER A 64 28.34 30.83 72.54
CA SER A 64 27.15 31.41 73.15
C SER A 64 25.93 30.60 72.73
N PHE A 65 25.51 29.76 73.68
CA PHE A 65 24.24 29.09 73.83
C PHE A 65 23.07 29.64 73.01
N ASP A 66 22.52 28.78 72.14
CA ASP A 66 21.14 28.90 71.65
C ASP A 66 20.49 27.49 71.73
N ILE A 67 20.15 27.08 72.95
CA ILE A 67 19.60 25.74 73.30
C ILE A 67 18.18 25.52 72.72
N SER A 68 17.55 26.53 72.11
CA SER A 68 16.21 26.40 71.54
C SER A 68 16.14 25.90 70.09
N ASN A 69 17.26 25.88 69.34
CA ASN A 69 17.27 25.47 67.92
C ASN A 69 17.49 23.97 67.68
N ASP A 70 17.98 23.23 68.69
CA ASP A 70 18.33 21.81 68.55
C ASP A 70 17.07 20.91 68.55
N ASP A 71 16.10 21.25 69.39
CA ASP A 71 14.84 20.50 69.56
C ASP A 71 13.92 20.62 68.32
N ASP A 72 13.93 21.76 67.64
CA ASP A 72 13.21 21.97 66.37
C ASP A 72 13.92 21.29 65.19
N SER A 73 15.27 21.29 65.20
CA SER A 73 16.08 20.58 64.20
C SER A 73 15.89 19.07 64.29
N GLN A 74 15.81 18.53 65.50
CA GLN A 74 15.61 17.10 65.74
C GLN A 74 14.19 16.64 65.38
N LYS A 75 13.16 17.45 65.67
CA LYS A 75 11.78 17.19 65.20
C LYS A 75 11.67 17.19 63.68
N ARG A 76 12.40 18.09 63.01
CA ARG A 76 12.44 18.15 61.54
C ARG A 76 13.08 16.89 60.94
N LEU A 77 14.22 16.47 61.48
CA LEU A 77 14.91 15.24 61.09
C LEU A 77 14.04 13.99 61.31
N ALA A 78 13.36 13.90 62.46
CA ALA A 78 12.43 12.82 62.75
C ALA A 78 11.23 12.78 61.78
N MET A 79 10.72 13.95 61.38
CA MET A 79 9.66 14.06 60.36
C MET A 79 10.16 13.63 58.98
N GLU A 80 11.38 14.01 58.58
CA GLU A 80 11.98 13.59 57.31
C GLU A 80 12.15 12.06 57.25
N ALA A 81 12.64 11.43 58.33
CA ALA A 81 12.72 9.97 58.43
C ALA A 81 11.34 9.29 58.38
N PHE A 82 10.32 9.89 58.98
CA PHE A 82 8.95 9.40 58.91
C PHE A 82 8.38 9.49 57.49
N LEU A 83 8.59 10.61 56.80
CA LEU A 83 8.16 10.80 55.40
C LEU A 83 8.86 9.80 54.47
N ALA A 84 10.15 9.55 54.65
CA ALA A 84 10.86 8.53 53.87
C ALA A 84 10.26 7.13 54.07
N LYS A 85 9.98 6.73 55.33
CA LYS A 85 9.28 5.46 55.63
C LYS A 85 7.90 5.38 54.95
N LEU A 86 7.16 6.49 54.92
CA LEU A 86 5.87 6.58 54.26
C LEU A 86 5.98 6.37 52.75
N PHE A 87 6.89 7.08 52.07
CA PHE A 87 7.11 6.93 50.63
C PHE A 87 7.58 5.53 50.27
N ALA A 88 8.52 4.97 51.05
CA ALA A 88 8.96 3.59 50.87
C ALA A 88 7.82 2.58 50.97
N SER A 89 6.92 2.71 51.95
CA SER A 89 5.77 1.81 52.09
C SER A 89 4.73 2.01 50.97
N ILE A 90 4.46 3.25 50.54
CA ILE A 90 3.62 3.51 49.36
C ILE A 90 4.21 2.87 48.11
N SER A 91 5.52 2.97 47.92
CA SER A 91 6.23 2.35 46.80
C SER A 91 6.17 0.82 46.89
N SER A 92 6.28 0.22 48.07
CA SER A 92 6.04 -1.22 48.30
C SER A 92 4.62 -1.65 47.90
N VAL A 93 3.59 -0.88 48.26
CA VAL A 93 2.19 -1.14 47.86
C VAL A 93 2.06 -1.12 46.34
N LYS A 94 2.64 -0.12 45.66
CA LYS A 94 2.61 -0.02 44.20
C LYS A 94 3.27 -1.24 43.54
N ALA A 95 4.42 -1.67 44.06
CA ALA A 95 5.12 -2.84 43.56
C ALA A 95 4.30 -4.13 43.76
N ALA A 96 3.69 -4.31 44.93
CA ALA A 96 2.82 -5.46 45.22
C ALA A 96 1.57 -5.47 44.33
N TYR A 97 0.98 -4.30 44.07
CA TYR A 97 -0.16 -4.17 43.15
C TYR A 97 0.23 -4.46 41.70
N ALA A 98 1.41 -4.02 41.25
CA ALA A 98 1.92 -4.37 39.93
C ALA A 98 2.12 -5.90 39.79
N GLN A 99 2.58 -6.58 40.84
CA GLN A 99 2.68 -8.05 40.86
C GLN A 99 1.31 -8.71 40.73
N LEU A 100 0.30 -8.20 41.44
CA LEU A 100 -1.06 -8.69 41.37
C LEU A 100 -1.61 -8.58 39.94
N GLN A 101 -1.42 -7.43 39.28
CA GLN A 101 -1.85 -7.22 37.90
C GLN A 101 -1.14 -8.16 36.93
N TYR A 102 0.14 -8.43 37.14
CA TYR A 102 0.90 -9.36 36.31
C TYR A 102 0.42 -10.81 36.46
N ALA A 103 0.13 -11.25 37.69
CA ALA A 103 -0.38 -12.60 37.96
C ALA A 103 -1.82 -12.83 37.47
N GLN A 104 -2.55 -11.78 37.05
CA GLN A 104 -3.89 -11.93 36.49
C GLN A 104 -3.89 -12.37 35.01
N SER A 105 -2.76 -12.22 34.29
CA SER A 105 -2.70 -12.54 32.87
C SER A 105 -1.28 -12.95 32.44
N PRO A 106 -1.01 -14.26 32.25
CA PRO A 106 -1.95 -15.37 32.40
C PRO A 106 -2.38 -15.58 33.86
N TYR A 107 -3.57 -16.15 34.07
CA TYR A 107 -4.15 -16.31 35.40
C TYR A 107 -3.33 -17.28 36.26
N ASP A 108 -2.65 -16.74 37.27
CA ASP A 108 -1.79 -17.44 38.22
C ASP A 108 -2.36 -17.27 39.65
N VAL A 109 -3.01 -18.33 40.15
CA VAL A 109 -3.70 -18.32 41.45
C VAL A 109 -2.72 -18.09 42.60
N ASP A 110 -1.57 -18.75 42.57
CA ASP A 110 -0.57 -18.68 43.63
C ASP A 110 0.09 -17.30 43.64
N GLY A 111 0.40 -16.77 42.45
CA GLY A 111 0.93 -15.41 42.28
C GLY A 111 -0.05 -14.33 42.74
N ILE A 112 -1.34 -14.48 42.44
CA ILE A 112 -2.41 -13.58 42.91
C ILE A 112 -2.49 -13.61 44.43
N GLN A 113 -2.52 -14.80 45.04
CA GLN A 113 -2.62 -14.94 46.49
C GLN A 113 -1.40 -14.36 47.22
N ALA A 114 -0.19 -14.61 46.70
CA ALA A 114 1.04 -14.07 47.27
C ALA A 114 1.10 -12.53 47.16
N ALA A 115 0.71 -11.97 46.00
CA ALA A 115 0.66 -10.53 45.80
C ALA A 115 -0.41 -9.85 46.67
N ASP A 116 -1.58 -10.47 46.83
CA ASP A 116 -2.65 -9.99 47.70
C ASP A 116 -2.20 -9.92 49.17
N GLN A 117 -1.55 -10.98 49.67
CA GLN A 117 -0.98 -10.99 51.02
C GLN A 117 0.04 -9.86 51.23
N LEU A 118 0.89 -9.58 50.23
CA LEU A 118 1.85 -8.47 50.28
C LEU A 118 1.17 -7.11 50.30
N VAL A 119 0.12 -6.90 49.49
CA VAL A 119 -0.69 -5.69 49.52
C VAL A 119 -1.30 -5.49 50.91
N VAL A 120 -1.91 -6.53 51.48
CA VAL A 120 -2.52 -6.48 52.81
C VAL A 120 -1.49 -6.18 53.90
N SER A 121 -0.29 -6.77 53.85
CA SER A 121 0.76 -6.47 54.83
C SER A 121 1.27 -5.03 54.75
N GLU A 122 1.44 -4.48 53.54
CA GLU A 122 1.90 -3.10 53.38
C GLU A 122 0.80 -2.09 53.75
N LEU A 123 -0.48 -2.39 53.49
CA LEU A 123 -1.60 -1.57 53.97
C LEU A 123 -1.68 -1.57 55.51
N LYS A 124 -1.38 -2.70 56.17
CA LYS A 124 -1.26 -2.75 57.63
C LYS A 124 -0.11 -1.86 58.11
N ASN A 125 1.05 -1.92 57.48
CA ASN A 125 2.21 -1.06 57.78
C ASN A 125 1.86 0.44 57.63
N LEU A 126 1.20 0.83 56.53
CA LEU A 126 0.68 2.19 56.35
C LEU A 126 -0.30 2.61 57.45
N SER A 127 -1.14 1.69 57.94
CA SER A 127 -2.05 1.97 59.05
C SER A 127 -1.31 2.25 60.36
N GLU A 128 -0.18 1.56 60.59
CA GLU A 128 0.69 1.79 61.75
C GLU A 128 1.42 3.13 61.64
N LEU A 129 1.97 3.46 60.47
CA LEU A 129 2.58 4.76 60.20
C LEU A 129 1.58 5.91 60.42
N LYS A 130 0.34 5.77 59.94
CA LYS A 130 -0.75 6.73 60.20
C LYS A 130 -1.01 6.90 61.70
N ARG A 131 -1.02 5.80 62.46
CA ARG A 131 -1.21 5.82 63.92
C ARG A 131 -0.05 6.54 64.63
N CYS A 132 1.19 6.28 64.22
CA CYS A 132 2.38 6.95 64.78
C CYS A 132 2.33 8.46 64.56
N TYR A 133 1.97 8.91 63.35
CA TYR A 133 1.78 10.33 63.06
C TYR A 133 0.69 10.97 63.93
N THR A 134 -0.46 10.31 64.06
CA THR A 134 -1.60 10.82 64.85
C THR A 134 -1.25 10.95 66.34
N LYS A 135 -0.46 10.01 66.88
CA LYS A 135 -0.01 10.01 68.28
C LYS A 135 1.24 10.85 68.52
N LYS A 136 1.83 11.47 67.49
CA LYS A 136 3.14 12.16 67.53
C LYS A 136 4.26 11.29 68.13
N GLN A 137 4.23 10.00 67.85
CA GLN A 137 5.26 9.06 68.27
C GLN A 137 6.27 8.91 67.12
N PHE A 138 7.39 9.62 67.23
CA PHE A 138 8.52 9.49 66.32
C PHE A 138 9.65 8.76 67.07
N ASP A 139 10.25 7.75 66.45
CA ASP A 139 11.39 7.05 67.05
C ASP A 139 12.61 7.99 67.08
N ASP A 140 13.20 8.19 68.26
CA ASP A 140 14.34 9.09 68.50
C ASP A 140 15.72 8.48 68.15
N HIS A 141 15.77 7.34 67.46
CA HIS A 141 17.00 6.62 67.19
C HIS A 141 17.42 6.65 65.70
N SER A 142 18.67 7.06 65.48
CA SER A 142 19.42 7.10 64.21
C SER A 142 18.58 7.46 62.96
N THR A 143 18.29 8.75 62.82
CA THR A 143 17.58 9.32 61.66
C THR A 143 18.26 8.97 60.34
N GLU A 144 19.59 9.00 60.28
CA GLU A 144 20.37 8.76 59.06
C GLU A 144 20.26 7.32 58.56
N THR A 145 20.36 6.33 59.45
CA THR A 145 20.19 4.92 59.07
C THR A 145 18.75 4.64 58.62
N THR A 146 17.78 5.30 59.25
CA THR A 146 16.36 5.15 58.88
C THR A 146 16.06 5.71 57.48
N LEU A 147 16.57 6.91 57.18
CA LEU A 147 16.44 7.52 55.86
C LEU A 147 17.03 6.62 54.77
N LEU A 148 18.25 6.12 55.00
CA LEU A 148 18.95 5.28 54.01
C LEU A 148 18.25 3.93 53.80
N MET A 149 17.71 3.32 54.86
CA MET A 149 16.90 2.09 54.73
C MET A 149 15.59 2.32 53.96
N ALA A 150 14.93 3.45 54.20
CA ALA A 150 13.70 3.82 53.48
C ALA A 150 13.97 4.06 51.99
N GLU A 151 15.03 4.79 51.66
CA GLU A 151 15.47 5.02 50.27
C GLU A 151 15.79 3.70 49.55
N VAL A 152 16.54 2.80 50.21
CA VAL A 152 16.85 1.47 49.64
C VAL A 152 15.58 0.66 49.38
N GLN A 153 14.62 0.71 50.31
CA GLN A 153 13.35 0.00 50.17
C GLN A 153 12.48 0.59 49.05
N GLU A 154 12.45 1.91 48.92
CA GLU A 154 11.76 2.60 47.82
C GLU A 154 12.37 2.21 46.47
N GLN A 155 13.70 2.29 46.35
CA GLN A 155 14.40 1.96 45.12
C GLN A 155 14.22 0.48 44.74
N LYS A 156 14.21 -0.43 45.72
CA LYS A 156 13.90 -1.85 45.51
C LYS A 156 12.48 -2.05 44.98
N SER A 157 11.51 -1.31 45.51
CA SER A 157 10.12 -1.34 45.04
C SER A 157 9.97 -0.81 43.61
N PHE A 158 10.69 0.26 43.26
CA PHE A 158 10.74 0.76 41.89
C PHE A 158 11.35 -0.27 40.94
N SER A 159 12.52 -0.83 41.30
CA SER A 159 13.18 -1.86 40.50
C SER A 159 12.25 -3.04 40.22
N LYS A 160 11.50 -3.49 41.23
CA LYS A 160 10.53 -4.58 41.09
C LYS A 160 9.39 -4.23 40.13
N THR A 161 8.89 -3.00 40.20
CA THR A 161 7.83 -2.50 39.31
C THR A 161 8.30 -2.47 37.86
N TYR A 162 9.51 -1.97 37.61
CA TYR A 162 10.10 -1.94 36.27
C TYR A 162 10.38 -3.35 35.73
N GLU A 163 10.83 -4.27 36.57
CA GLU A 163 11.02 -5.68 36.19
C GLU A 163 9.71 -6.31 35.70
N ILE A 164 8.62 -6.09 36.43
CA ILE A 164 7.28 -6.61 36.07
C ILE A 164 6.80 -6.01 34.76
N MET A 165 6.95 -4.69 34.60
CA MET A 165 6.59 -3.98 33.37
C MET A 165 7.41 -4.50 32.18
N GLY A 166 8.70 -4.74 32.37
CA GLY A 166 9.58 -5.34 31.36
C GLY A 166 9.10 -6.71 30.92
N LYS A 167 8.79 -7.62 31.87
CA LYS A 167 8.25 -8.96 31.56
C LYS A 167 6.93 -8.89 30.80
N LYS A 168 6.06 -7.93 31.13
CA LYS A 168 4.77 -7.72 30.44
C LYS A 168 4.97 -7.24 29.00
N LEU A 169 5.85 -6.28 28.76
CA LEU A 169 6.14 -5.80 27.41
C LEU A 169 6.82 -6.88 26.56
N GLU A 170 7.71 -7.68 27.16
CA GLU A 170 8.35 -8.79 26.46
C GLU A 170 7.34 -9.86 26.00
N SER A 171 6.35 -10.20 26.83
CA SER A 171 5.32 -11.16 26.44
C SER A 171 4.39 -10.62 25.34
N GLU A 172 4.06 -9.32 25.37
CA GLU A 172 3.28 -8.66 24.32
C GLU A 172 4.06 -8.60 22.99
N LEU A 173 5.37 -8.32 23.04
CA LEU A 173 6.25 -8.34 21.88
C LEU A 173 6.30 -9.74 21.24
N ARG A 174 6.50 -10.79 22.03
CA ARG A 174 6.49 -12.19 21.53
C ARG A 174 5.15 -12.58 20.90
N LEU A 175 4.03 -12.10 21.45
CA LEU A 175 2.71 -12.33 20.87
C LEU A 175 2.57 -11.63 19.51
N LYS A 176 3.05 -10.38 19.40
CA LYS A 176 3.06 -9.63 18.14
C LYS A 176 3.98 -10.24 17.09
N ASP A 177 5.15 -10.73 17.48
CA ASP A 177 6.05 -11.45 16.57
C ASP A 177 5.39 -12.72 16.02
N SER A 178 4.67 -13.46 16.87
CA SER A 178 3.89 -14.64 16.45
C SER A 178 2.77 -14.27 15.48
N GLU A 179 2.10 -13.14 15.70
CA GLU A 179 1.06 -12.60 14.80
C GLU A 179 1.66 -12.18 13.44
N ILE A 180 2.83 -11.54 13.43
CA ILE A 180 3.55 -11.16 12.20
C ILE A 180 3.92 -12.41 11.39
N ILE A 181 4.47 -13.45 12.03
CA ILE A 181 4.81 -14.72 11.36
C ILE A 181 3.54 -15.34 10.75
N TYR A 182 2.47 -15.45 11.53
CA TYR A 182 1.19 -15.99 11.06
C TYR A 182 0.61 -15.23 9.85
N LEU A 183 0.62 -13.90 9.90
CA LEU A 183 0.14 -13.07 8.80
C LEU A 183 1.05 -13.17 7.58
N GLY A 184 2.38 -13.29 7.78
CA GLY A 184 3.35 -13.53 6.72
C GLY A 184 3.09 -14.85 5.98
N GLU A 185 2.83 -15.94 6.71
CA GLU A 185 2.45 -17.24 6.12
C GLU A 185 1.14 -17.15 5.34
N LYS A 186 0.13 -16.45 5.87
CA LYS A 186 -1.15 -16.23 5.17
C LYS A 186 -0.99 -15.43 3.88
N LEU A 187 -0.15 -14.40 3.91
CA LEU A 187 0.19 -13.63 2.72
C LEU A 187 0.91 -14.49 1.67
N GLU A 188 1.85 -15.33 2.09
CA GLU A 188 2.55 -16.23 1.19
C GLU A 188 1.61 -17.27 0.56
N GLU A 189 0.71 -17.86 1.36
CA GLU A 189 -0.33 -18.78 0.89
C GLU A 189 -1.22 -18.12 -0.18
N SER A 190 -1.69 -16.90 0.09
CA SER A 190 -2.49 -16.13 -0.87
C SER A 190 -1.70 -15.81 -2.15
N ASN A 191 -0.44 -15.42 -2.04
CA ASN A 191 0.44 -15.17 -3.19
C ASN A 191 0.70 -16.44 -4.01
N ARG A 192 0.87 -17.61 -3.37
CA ARG A 192 0.98 -18.90 -4.07
C ARG A 192 -0.30 -19.22 -4.85
N LEU A 193 -1.47 -19.01 -4.25
CA LEU A 193 -2.76 -19.18 -4.92
C LEU A 193 -2.93 -18.22 -6.09
N ASN A 194 -2.54 -16.95 -5.94
CA ASN A 194 -2.54 -15.97 -7.02
C ASN A 194 -1.62 -16.39 -8.17
N ARG A 195 -0.38 -16.82 -7.88
CA ARG A 195 0.53 -17.35 -8.91
C ARG A 195 -0.05 -18.57 -9.62
N LEU A 196 -0.76 -19.46 -8.92
CA LEU A 196 -1.44 -20.60 -9.54
C LEU A 196 -2.62 -20.17 -10.42
N LEU A 197 -3.41 -19.19 -9.98
CA LEU A 197 -4.48 -18.58 -10.78
C LEU A 197 -3.91 -17.88 -12.02
N GLU A 198 -2.83 -17.12 -11.87
CA GLU A 198 -2.11 -16.49 -12.97
C GLU A 198 -1.58 -17.54 -13.95
N LYS A 199 -0.93 -18.61 -13.46
CA LYS A 199 -0.47 -19.72 -14.31
C LYS A 199 -1.63 -20.36 -15.08
N ARG A 200 -2.77 -20.64 -14.44
CA ARG A 200 -3.97 -21.16 -15.12
C ARG A 200 -4.53 -20.18 -16.15
N LEU A 201 -4.55 -18.89 -15.82
CA LEU A 201 -5.01 -17.83 -16.72
C LEU A 201 -4.04 -17.60 -17.90
N ASN A 202 -2.74 -17.79 -17.67
CA ASN A 202 -1.67 -17.67 -18.67
C ASN A 202 -1.60 -18.92 -19.57
N GLN A 203 -1.84 -20.11 -19.01
CA GLN A 203 -2.01 -21.36 -19.77
C GLN A 203 -3.31 -21.33 -20.60
N SER A 204 -4.38 -20.72 -20.08
CA SER A 204 -5.57 -20.32 -20.87
C SER A 204 -5.30 -19.16 -21.85
N GLY A 205 -4.08 -18.61 -21.90
CA GLY A 205 -3.65 -17.57 -22.83
C GLY A 205 -3.40 -18.07 -24.25
N GLN A 206 -3.30 -19.40 -24.43
CA GLN A 206 -3.64 -20.04 -25.69
C GLN A 206 -5.16 -19.99 -25.78
N LEU A 207 -5.67 -19.09 -26.63
CA LEU A 207 -7.08 -18.83 -26.82
C LEU A 207 -7.90 -20.13 -26.78
N SER A 208 -8.51 -20.46 -25.63
CA SER A 208 -9.67 -21.35 -25.57
C SER A 208 -10.90 -20.61 -26.09
N MET A 209 -10.71 -19.79 -27.13
CA MET A 209 -11.79 -19.47 -28.05
C MET A 209 -12.24 -20.82 -28.62
N PRO A 210 -13.55 -21.11 -28.62
CA PRO A 210 -14.06 -22.36 -29.16
C PRO A 210 -13.35 -22.63 -30.50
N VAL A 211 -12.75 -23.82 -30.61
CA VAL A 211 -12.00 -24.25 -31.82
C VAL A 211 -12.87 -24.08 -33.08
N ASN A 212 -14.18 -24.05 -32.90
CA ASN A 212 -15.21 -23.90 -33.92
C ASN A 212 -15.90 -22.52 -33.89
N LEU A 213 -15.15 -21.41 -33.79
CA LEU A 213 -15.74 -20.07 -33.98
C LEU A 213 -16.15 -19.95 -35.46
N HIS A 214 -17.45 -19.99 -35.74
CA HIS A 214 -18.00 -19.73 -37.07
C HIS A 214 -18.38 -18.25 -37.17
N ARG A 215 -18.21 -17.62 -38.34
CA ARG A 215 -18.47 -16.17 -38.54
C ARG A 215 -19.89 -15.77 -38.10
N SER A 216 -20.89 -16.62 -38.35
CA SER A 216 -22.29 -16.37 -37.96
C SER A 216 -22.54 -16.42 -36.45
N GLY A 217 -21.58 -16.90 -35.65
CA GLY A 217 -21.65 -16.95 -34.18
C GLY A 217 -20.81 -15.87 -33.49
N LEU A 218 -20.25 -14.91 -34.23
CA LEU A 218 -19.54 -13.78 -33.64
C LEU A 218 -20.48 -12.95 -32.77
N SER A 219 -20.07 -12.69 -31.55
CA SER A 219 -20.86 -11.95 -30.57
C SER A 219 -19.97 -10.89 -29.89
N PRO A 220 -20.57 -9.83 -29.34
CA PRO A 220 -19.81 -8.83 -28.59
C PRO A 220 -19.01 -9.41 -27.41
N SER A 221 -19.46 -10.53 -26.81
CA SER A 221 -18.71 -11.19 -25.74
C SER A 221 -17.41 -11.84 -26.23
N HIS A 222 -17.39 -12.41 -27.43
CA HIS A 222 -16.17 -12.90 -28.07
C HIS A 222 -15.17 -11.77 -28.31
N PHE A 223 -15.66 -10.62 -28.80
CA PHE A 223 -14.80 -9.45 -29.01
C PHE A 223 -14.25 -8.91 -27.68
N LEU A 224 -15.10 -8.80 -26.65
CA LEU A 224 -14.68 -8.39 -25.31
C LEU A 224 -13.59 -9.30 -24.73
N ALA A 225 -13.67 -10.62 -24.95
CA ALA A 225 -12.62 -11.54 -24.53
C ALA A 225 -11.28 -11.21 -25.21
N VAL A 226 -11.28 -10.98 -26.53
CA VAL A 226 -10.06 -10.58 -27.28
C VAL A 226 -9.55 -9.21 -26.85
N VAL A 227 -10.43 -8.24 -26.55
CA VAL A 227 -10.03 -6.95 -25.95
C VAL A 227 -9.29 -7.18 -24.64
N ARG A 228 -9.84 -7.98 -23.72
CA ARG A 228 -9.21 -8.28 -22.42
C ARG A 228 -7.84 -8.95 -22.57
N PHE A 229 -7.71 -9.91 -23.50
CA PHE A 229 -6.40 -10.52 -23.80
C PHE A 229 -5.40 -9.51 -24.37
N THR A 230 -5.87 -8.61 -25.23
CA THR A 230 -5.04 -7.56 -25.83
C THR A 230 -4.53 -6.60 -24.77
N VAL A 231 -5.42 -6.10 -23.91
CA VAL A 231 -5.06 -5.22 -22.78
C VAL A 231 -4.07 -5.90 -21.84
N LYS A 232 -4.29 -7.17 -21.50
CA LYS A 232 -3.35 -7.94 -20.69
C LYS A 232 -1.96 -8.03 -21.32
N SER A 233 -1.88 -8.27 -22.64
CA SER A 233 -0.62 -8.33 -23.36
C SER A 233 0.08 -6.97 -23.43
N ILE A 234 -0.68 -5.88 -23.60
CA ILE A 234 -0.17 -4.51 -23.55
C ILE A 234 0.43 -4.21 -22.18
N ARG A 235 -0.31 -4.47 -21.09
CA ARG A 235 0.19 -4.27 -19.72
C ARG A 235 1.45 -5.06 -19.42
N SER A 236 1.54 -6.30 -19.90
CA SER A 236 2.75 -7.11 -19.75
C SER A 236 3.95 -6.49 -20.47
N PHE A 237 3.73 -5.93 -21.66
CA PHE A 237 4.79 -5.25 -22.40
C PHE A 237 5.17 -3.91 -21.76
N VAL A 238 4.18 -3.12 -21.32
CA VAL A 238 4.39 -1.85 -20.59
C VAL A 238 5.25 -2.09 -19.35
N LYS A 239 4.95 -3.13 -18.57
CA LYS A 239 5.77 -3.50 -17.40
C LYS A 239 7.22 -3.78 -17.81
N LEU A 240 7.42 -4.59 -18.84
CA LEU A 240 8.75 -4.90 -19.36
C LEU A 240 9.48 -3.63 -19.85
N MET A 241 8.78 -2.72 -20.51
CA MET A 241 9.32 -1.43 -20.95
C MET A 241 9.73 -0.55 -19.76
N ILE A 242 8.89 -0.45 -18.72
CA ILE A 242 9.22 0.28 -17.48
C ILE A 242 10.43 -0.35 -16.79
N ASP A 243 10.53 -1.67 -16.75
CA ASP A 243 11.69 -2.37 -16.18
C ASP A 243 12.98 -2.04 -16.95
N GLN A 244 12.92 -1.91 -18.28
CA GLN A 244 14.06 -1.43 -19.09
C GLN A 244 14.40 0.04 -18.80
N MET A 245 13.39 0.90 -18.65
CA MET A 245 13.59 2.32 -18.29
C MET A 245 14.29 2.44 -16.92
N LYS A 246 13.87 1.64 -15.94
CA LYS A 246 14.52 1.58 -14.62
C LYS A 246 15.95 1.08 -14.70
N ALA A 247 16.21 0.03 -15.49
CA ALA A 247 17.55 -0.51 -15.68
C ALA A 247 18.50 0.47 -16.39
N ALA A 248 17.95 1.42 -17.15
CA ALA A 248 18.67 2.49 -17.81
C ALA A 248 18.67 3.82 -17.03
N ASP A 249 18.30 3.80 -15.75
CA ASP A 249 18.26 4.96 -14.85
C ASP A 249 17.40 6.14 -15.34
N TRP A 250 16.30 5.85 -16.05
CA TRP A 250 15.35 6.90 -16.47
C TRP A 250 14.58 7.47 -15.28
N ASN A 251 14.38 8.79 -15.31
CA ASN A 251 13.41 9.43 -14.43
C ASN A 251 11.98 9.12 -14.95
N LEU A 252 11.29 8.21 -14.27
CA LEU A 252 9.94 7.78 -14.64
C LEU A 252 8.89 8.89 -14.51
N ASP A 253 9.09 9.84 -13.59
CA ASP A 253 8.18 10.97 -13.40
C ASP A 253 8.25 11.91 -14.60
N ALA A 254 9.47 12.32 -14.98
CA ALA A 254 9.69 13.15 -16.15
C ALA A 254 9.22 12.45 -17.45
N ALA A 255 9.41 11.13 -17.53
CA ALA A 255 8.93 10.34 -18.67
C ALA A 255 7.40 10.29 -18.73
N ALA A 256 6.71 10.10 -17.60
CA ALA A 256 5.25 10.13 -17.54
C ALA A 256 4.69 11.52 -17.91
N ASP A 257 5.30 12.60 -17.39
CA ASP A 257 4.91 13.99 -17.68
C ASP A 257 5.11 14.36 -19.16
N SER A 258 6.10 13.75 -19.82
CA SER A 258 6.32 13.90 -21.26
C SER A 258 5.22 13.27 -22.12
N ILE A 259 4.51 12.26 -21.58
CA ILE A 259 3.43 11.56 -22.28
C ILE A 259 2.10 12.29 -22.06
N VAL A 260 1.78 12.60 -20.80
CA VAL A 260 0.56 13.32 -20.41
C VAL A 260 0.93 14.44 -19.46
N GLN A 261 0.79 15.68 -19.93
CA GLN A 261 1.10 16.88 -19.16
C GLN A 261 -0.02 17.24 -18.17
N ASP A 262 0.36 17.85 -17.05
CA ASP A 262 -0.54 18.45 -16.05
C ASP A 262 -1.58 17.45 -15.47
N VAL A 263 -1.12 16.27 -15.04
CA VAL A 263 -1.97 15.27 -14.38
C VAL A 263 -1.59 15.13 -12.91
N PHE A 264 -2.59 15.24 -12.04
CA PHE A 264 -2.43 14.95 -10.61
C PHE A 264 -2.85 13.50 -10.35
N TYR A 265 -1.85 12.64 -10.19
CA TYR A 265 -2.05 11.24 -9.88
C TYR A 265 -2.45 11.05 -8.41
N TRP A 266 -3.37 10.13 -8.15
CA TRP A 266 -3.79 9.74 -6.80
C TRP A 266 -2.68 9.02 -6.03
N ARG A 267 -1.83 8.28 -6.74
CA ARG A 267 -0.67 7.55 -6.21
C ARG A 267 0.49 7.68 -7.17
N ASP A 268 1.71 7.63 -6.66
CA ASP A 268 2.91 7.64 -7.51
C ASP A 268 2.95 6.46 -8.49
N ASP A 269 2.49 5.28 -8.06
CA ASP A 269 2.43 4.09 -8.91
C ASP A 269 1.46 4.23 -10.10
N ASP A 270 0.47 5.14 -10.02
CA ASP A 270 -0.52 5.34 -11.08
C ASP A 270 0.10 5.98 -12.34
N LYS A 271 1.32 6.53 -12.25
CA LYS A 271 2.09 6.99 -13.42
C LYS A 271 2.31 5.86 -14.45
N CYS A 272 2.23 4.59 -14.03
CA CYS A 272 2.25 3.44 -14.94
C CYS A 272 1.17 3.52 -16.04
N PHE A 273 0.01 4.12 -15.74
CA PHE A 273 -1.09 4.27 -16.69
C PHE A 273 -0.77 5.26 -17.82
N ALA A 274 0.13 6.22 -17.62
CA ALA A 274 0.60 7.10 -18.69
C ALA A 274 1.35 6.29 -19.76
N PHE A 275 2.25 5.40 -19.34
CA PHE A 275 2.96 4.49 -20.26
C PHE A 275 1.99 3.52 -20.96
N GLU A 276 0.99 2.99 -20.25
CA GLU A 276 -0.06 2.17 -20.86
C GLU A 276 -0.85 2.96 -21.92
N SER A 277 -1.22 4.21 -21.62
CA SER A 277 -1.88 5.11 -22.57
C SER A 277 -1.03 5.39 -23.80
N PHE A 278 0.28 5.65 -23.63
CA PHE A 278 1.22 5.81 -24.72
C PHE A 278 1.26 4.59 -25.64
N VAL A 279 1.48 3.40 -25.07
CA VAL A 279 1.55 2.16 -25.85
C VAL A 279 0.23 1.90 -26.57
N CYS A 280 -0.91 2.08 -25.89
CA CYS A 280 -2.23 1.98 -26.51
C CYS A 280 -2.38 2.96 -27.68
N ARG A 281 -2.02 4.23 -27.51
CA ARG A 281 -2.12 5.25 -28.56
C ARG A 281 -1.33 4.87 -29.80
N GLU A 282 -0.08 4.46 -29.65
CA GLU A 282 0.76 4.10 -30.78
C GLU A 282 0.29 2.80 -31.45
N MET A 283 -0.05 1.77 -30.66
CA MET A 283 -0.48 0.47 -31.20
C MET A 283 -1.84 0.53 -31.90
N PHE A 284 -2.79 1.30 -31.36
CA PHE A 284 -4.13 1.48 -31.94
C PHE A 284 -4.24 2.63 -32.95
N SER A 285 -3.15 3.38 -33.21
CA SER A 285 -3.18 4.42 -34.24
C SER A 285 -3.55 3.81 -35.60
N SER A 286 -4.49 4.45 -36.31
CA SER A 286 -5.10 3.97 -37.58
C SER A 286 -5.94 2.70 -37.49
N PHE A 287 -6.40 2.28 -36.29
CA PHE A 287 -7.28 1.11 -36.13
C PHE A 287 -8.62 1.22 -36.89
N HIS A 288 -9.11 2.43 -37.15
CA HIS A 288 -10.32 2.66 -37.94
C HIS A 288 -10.15 2.41 -39.44
N LEU A 289 -8.91 2.20 -39.92
CA LEU A 289 -8.59 1.97 -41.32
C LEU A 289 -8.22 0.50 -41.56
N PRO A 290 -8.65 -0.11 -42.68
CA PRO A 290 -8.26 -1.47 -43.01
C PRO A 290 -6.74 -1.66 -42.99
N ASN A 291 -6.26 -2.73 -42.35
CA ASN A 291 -4.83 -3.03 -42.17
C ASN A 291 -4.01 -1.88 -41.57
N PHE A 292 -4.60 -0.98 -40.77
CA PHE A 292 -3.90 0.18 -40.20
C PHE A 292 -3.27 1.11 -41.24
N SER A 293 -3.80 1.14 -42.46
CA SER A 293 -3.24 1.90 -43.60
C SER A 293 -1.86 1.43 -44.07
N VAL A 294 -1.41 0.24 -43.66
CA VAL A 294 -0.17 -0.34 -44.15
C VAL A 294 -0.38 -0.73 -45.63
N PRO A 295 0.45 -0.26 -46.58
CA PRO A 295 0.25 -0.51 -48.01
C PRO A 295 0.18 -2.00 -48.33
N SER A 296 -1.01 -2.58 -48.49
CA SER A 296 -1.19 -3.96 -48.93
C SER A 296 -1.35 -4.00 -50.44
N GLN A 297 -0.72 -4.99 -51.09
CA GLN A 297 -0.95 -5.26 -52.52
C GLN A 297 -2.46 -5.22 -52.80
N SER A 298 -2.80 -4.41 -53.80
CA SER A 298 -4.14 -3.98 -54.20
C SER A 298 -5.21 -5.05 -53.98
N LEU A 299 -5.97 -4.89 -52.89
CA LEU A 299 -7.22 -5.61 -52.70
C LEU A 299 -8.34 -4.61 -53.03
N THR A 300 -9.00 -4.84 -54.15
CA THR A 300 -10.32 -4.25 -54.40
C THR A 300 -11.23 -4.68 -53.25
N TRP A 301 -11.56 -3.77 -52.34
CA TRP A 301 -12.44 -4.03 -51.21
C TRP A 301 -13.86 -4.33 -51.72
N GLY A 302 -14.12 -5.60 -52.02
CA GLY A 302 -15.42 -6.13 -52.46
C GLY A 302 -16.22 -6.76 -51.31
N LYS A 303 -17.37 -7.36 -51.66
CA LYS A 303 -18.39 -7.97 -50.77
C LYS A 303 -17.90 -9.08 -49.81
N ASN A 304 -16.60 -9.40 -49.79
CA ASN A 304 -16.00 -10.50 -49.01
C ASN A 304 -14.91 -10.03 -48.01
N GLN A 305 -14.82 -8.73 -47.72
CA GLN A 305 -13.81 -8.16 -46.83
C GLN A 305 -13.83 -8.77 -45.42
N GLN A 306 -15.03 -8.92 -44.84
CA GLN A 306 -15.24 -9.46 -43.50
C GLN A 306 -14.76 -10.92 -43.40
N GLN A 307 -15.00 -11.72 -44.44
CA GLN A 307 -14.56 -13.12 -44.49
C GLN A 307 -13.03 -13.21 -44.49
N HIS A 308 -12.39 -12.31 -45.22
CA HIS A 308 -10.94 -12.27 -45.35
C HIS A 308 -10.27 -11.87 -44.03
N PHE A 309 -10.80 -10.87 -43.33
CA PHE A 309 -10.32 -10.52 -41.98
C PHE A 309 -10.56 -11.66 -40.97
N PHE A 310 -11.71 -12.35 -41.05
CA PHE A 310 -11.99 -13.48 -40.19
C PHE A 310 -11.02 -14.64 -40.42
N ARG A 311 -10.70 -14.93 -41.68
CA ARG A 311 -9.71 -15.95 -42.04
C ARG A 311 -8.33 -15.63 -41.45
N ARG A 312 -7.87 -14.38 -41.57
CA ARG A 312 -6.60 -13.94 -40.96
C ARG A 312 -6.59 -14.08 -39.44
N PHE A 313 -7.71 -13.80 -38.79
CA PHE A 313 -7.87 -14.05 -37.36
C PHE A 313 -7.67 -15.53 -37.03
N ILE A 314 -8.35 -16.43 -37.75
CA ILE A 314 -8.24 -17.88 -37.51
C ILE A 314 -6.83 -18.41 -37.77
N GLU A 315 -6.17 -17.95 -38.83
CA GLU A 315 -4.81 -18.38 -39.19
C GLU A 315 -3.78 -18.00 -38.12
N LEU A 316 -3.85 -16.78 -37.58
CA LEU A 316 -2.82 -16.28 -36.66
C LEU A 316 -3.11 -16.58 -35.18
N LYS A 317 -4.36 -16.88 -34.79
CA LYS A 317 -4.75 -16.97 -33.36
C LYS A 317 -3.92 -18.00 -32.56
N SER A 318 -3.59 -19.14 -33.17
CA SER A 318 -2.95 -20.27 -32.50
C SER A 318 -1.41 -20.31 -32.64
N VAL A 319 -0.83 -19.54 -33.56
CA VAL A 319 0.61 -19.56 -33.87
C VAL A 319 1.35 -18.54 -33.02
N LYS A 320 2.55 -18.82 -32.51
CA LYS A 320 3.31 -17.80 -31.76
C LYS A 320 3.77 -16.68 -32.69
N ALA A 321 3.76 -15.43 -32.19
CA ALA A 321 4.08 -14.27 -33.04
C ALA A 321 5.46 -14.38 -33.68
N LYS A 322 6.49 -14.75 -32.91
CA LYS A 322 7.87 -14.86 -33.40
C LYS A 322 8.04 -15.95 -34.46
N GLU A 323 7.44 -17.12 -34.25
CA GLU A 323 7.47 -18.24 -35.21
C GLU A 323 6.80 -17.83 -36.53
N TYR A 324 5.62 -17.20 -36.45
CA TYR A 324 4.91 -16.74 -37.63
C TYR A 324 5.69 -15.68 -38.42
N LEU A 325 6.37 -14.75 -37.74
CA LEU A 325 7.18 -13.71 -38.37
C LEU A 325 8.41 -14.28 -39.10
N ALA A 326 9.02 -15.34 -38.56
CA ALA A 326 10.14 -16.03 -39.20
C ALA A 326 9.70 -16.77 -40.48
N GLU A 327 8.54 -17.43 -40.43
CA GLU A 327 7.98 -18.14 -41.59
C GLU A 327 7.40 -17.21 -42.66
N ASN A 328 6.83 -16.06 -42.24
CA ASN A 328 6.07 -15.16 -43.11
C ASN A 328 6.55 -13.69 -43.03
N PRO A 329 7.82 -13.39 -43.36
CA PRO A 329 8.42 -12.07 -43.16
C PRO A 329 7.82 -10.96 -44.03
N LYS A 330 7.14 -11.31 -45.13
CA LYS A 330 6.48 -10.35 -46.05
C LYS A 330 4.97 -10.22 -45.83
N SER A 331 4.42 -10.88 -44.81
CA SER A 331 2.99 -10.85 -44.51
C SER A 331 2.49 -9.43 -44.16
N THR A 332 1.18 -9.22 -44.23
CA THR A 332 0.56 -7.96 -43.77
C THR A 332 0.80 -7.73 -42.27
N PHE A 333 0.76 -8.80 -41.47
CA PHE A 333 1.10 -8.76 -40.06
C PHE A 333 2.57 -8.38 -39.83
N ALA A 334 3.51 -8.95 -40.60
CA ALA A 334 4.92 -8.60 -40.50
C ALA A 334 5.15 -7.10 -40.77
N ARG A 335 4.53 -6.55 -41.82
CA ARG A 335 4.61 -5.11 -42.13
C ARG A 335 3.97 -4.23 -41.06
N PHE A 336 2.85 -4.66 -40.49
CA PHE A 336 2.25 -4.00 -39.33
C PHE A 336 3.21 -4.00 -38.13
N CYS A 337 3.81 -5.15 -37.82
CA CYS A 337 4.75 -5.32 -36.73
C CYS A 337 5.97 -4.37 -36.88
N MET A 338 6.55 -4.31 -38.09
CA MET A 338 7.66 -3.40 -38.40
C MET A 338 7.25 -1.92 -38.21
N ALA A 339 6.13 -1.51 -38.81
CA ALA A 339 5.66 -0.13 -38.71
C ALA A 339 5.39 0.28 -37.25
N LYS A 340 4.73 -0.59 -36.48
CA LYS A 340 4.42 -0.32 -35.07
C LYS A 340 5.66 -0.34 -34.18
N TYR A 341 6.64 -1.19 -34.44
CA TYR A 341 7.88 -1.19 -33.66
C TYR A 341 8.62 0.13 -33.86
N LEU A 342 8.79 0.55 -35.12
CA LEU A 342 9.51 1.78 -35.45
C LEU A 342 8.79 3.05 -34.96
N GLN A 343 7.47 3.00 -34.82
CA GLN A 343 6.63 4.07 -34.27
C GLN A 343 6.67 4.10 -32.74
N LEU A 344 6.51 2.94 -32.08
CA LEU A 344 6.39 2.86 -30.62
C LEU A 344 7.74 3.05 -29.92
N ILE A 345 8.80 2.40 -30.42
CA ILE A 345 10.09 2.36 -29.75
C ILE A 345 10.99 3.45 -30.33
N HIS A 346 11.14 4.56 -29.63
CA HIS A 346 11.97 5.67 -30.12
C HIS A 346 13.46 5.28 -30.21
N PRO A 347 14.25 5.79 -31.17
CA PRO A 347 15.69 5.51 -31.25
C PRO A 347 16.46 5.79 -29.94
N HIS A 348 16.03 6.80 -29.18
CA HIS A 348 16.60 7.10 -27.87
C HIS A 348 16.29 6.00 -26.84
N MET A 349 15.09 5.41 -26.88
CA MET A 349 14.74 4.27 -26.02
C MET A 349 15.62 3.06 -26.34
N GLU A 350 15.80 2.72 -27.62
CA GLU A 350 16.67 1.61 -28.02
C GLU A 350 18.13 1.82 -27.60
N THR A 351 18.65 3.03 -27.85
CA THR A 351 20.03 3.36 -27.44
C THR A 351 20.18 3.26 -25.93
N SER A 352 19.16 3.67 -25.17
CA SER A 352 19.20 3.59 -23.72
C SER A 352 19.01 2.17 -23.17
N PHE A 353 18.14 1.36 -23.77
CA PHE A 353 17.85 0.01 -23.29
C PHE A 353 18.91 -1.01 -23.72
N PHE A 354 19.50 -0.82 -24.90
CA PHE A 354 20.38 -1.82 -25.52
C PHE A 354 21.78 -1.29 -25.84
N GLY A 355 22.03 0.01 -25.69
CA GLY A 355 23.32 0.64 -26.02
C GLY A 355 23.57 0.84 -27.53
N ASN A 356 22.64 0.44 -28.40
CA ASN A 356 22.80 0.50 -29.86
C ASN A 356 21.45 0.48 -30.59
N LEU A 357 21.46 0.71 -31.91
CA LEU A 357 20.28 0.70 -32.81
C LEU A 357 20.20 -0.56 -33.69
N SER A 358 20.83 -1.67 -33.26
CA SER A 358 20.88 -2.91 -34.07
C SER A 358 19.49 -3.47 -34.35
N GLN A 359 18.60 -3.47 -33.35
CA GLN A 359 17.24 -3.97 -33.49
C GLN A 359 16.44 -3.15 -34.51
N ARG A 360 16.46 -1.82 -34.42
CA ARG A 360 15.83 -0.95 -35.42
C ARG A 360 16.37 -1.14 -36.83
N ASN A 361 17.67 -1.28 -36.99
CA ASN A 361 18.27 -1.49 -38.31
C ASN A 361 17.80 -2.82 -38.93
N LEU A 362 17.70 -3.87 -38.10
CA LEU A 362 17.15 -5.16 -38.51
C LEU A 362 15.67 -5.07 -38.88
N VAL A 363 14.86 -4.37 -38.08
CA VAL A 363 13.44 -4.14 -38.39
C VAL A 363 13.27 -3.34 -39.68
N LYS A 364 14.15 -2.36 -39.95
CA LYS A 364 14.15 -1.59 -41.21
C LYS A 364 14.53 -2.43 -42.42
N SER A 365 15.41 -3.43 -42.27
CA SER A 365 15.75 -4.36 -43.36
C SER A 365 14.67 -5.41 -43.61
N GLY A 366 13.61 -5.44 -42.78
CA GLY A 366 12.51 -6.40 -42.89
C GLY A 366 12.76 -7.71 -42.14
N GLU A 367 13.78 -7.75 -41.28
CA GLU A 367 14.12 -8.86 -40.41
C GLU A 367 13.69 -8.57 -38.96
N PHE A 368 13.63 -9.61 -38.13
CA PHE A 368 13.10 -9.50 -36.77
C PHE A 368 14.14 -9.90 -35.72
N PRO A 369 14.40 -9.05 -34.70
CA PRO A 369 15.36 -9.35 -33.66
C PRO A 369 15.01 -10.61 -32.86
N ASP A 370 16.01 -11.45 -32.62
CA ASP A 370 15.91 -12.54 -31.64
C ASP A 370 16.24 -12.04 -30.23
N THR A 371 15.33 -11.24 -29.65
CA THR A 371 15.45 -10.76 -28.27
C THR A 371 14.18 -11.02 -27.50
N SER A 372 14.30 -11.17 -26.17
CA SER A 372 13.13 -11.33 -25.28
C SER A 372 12.22 -10.10 -25.33
N PHE A 373 12.80 -8.90 -25.43
CA PHE A 373 12.07 -7.63 -25.59
C PHE A 373 11.24 -7.64 -26.89
N PHE A 374 11.86 -7.99 -28.03
CA PHE A 374 11.14 -8.06 -29.30
C PHE A 374 10.09 -9.17 -29.31
N ALA A 375 10.37 -10.32 -28.70
CA ALA A 375 9.38 -11.39 -28.57
C ALA A 375 8.13 -10.95 -27.79
N ALA A 376 8.31 -10.20 -26.69
CA ALA A 376 7.22 -9.62 -25.92
C ALA A 376 6.43 -8.57 -26.72
N PHE A 377 7.15 -7.69 -27.45
CA PHE A 377 6.54 -6.73 -28.37
C PHE A 377 5.72 -7.43 -29.46
N ALA A 378 6.29 -8.44 -30.12
CA ALA A 378 5.64 -9.16 -31.21
C ALA A 378 4.36 -9.88 -30.74
N GLU A 379 4.37 -10.44 -29.53
CA GLU A 379 3.17 -11.04 -28.95
C GLU A 379 2.09 -9.98 -28.68
N MET A 380 2.44 -8.82 -28.12
CA MET A 380 1.51 -7.69 -27.98
C MET A 380 0.96 -7.23 -29.33
N ALA A 381 1.82 -7.02 -30.32
CA ALA A 381 1.44 -6.61 -31.67
C ALA A 381 0.49 -7.62 -32.32
N LYS A 382 0.76 -8.92 -32.15
CA LYS A 382 -0.15 -10.00 -32.60
C LYS A 382 -1.52 -9.85 -31.97
N ARG A 383 -1.64 -9.61 -30.66
CA ARG A 383 -2.95 -9.46 -30.01
C ARG A 383 -3.73 -8.26 -30.54
N VAL A 384 -3.06 -7.13 -30.76
CA VAL A 384 -3.67 -5.93 -31.38
C VAL A 384 -4.12 -6.21 -32.82
N TRP A 385 -3.30 -6.92 -33.60
CA TRP A 385 -3.63 -7.31 -34.98
C TRP A 385 -4.82 -8.27 -35.05
N LEU A 386 -4.89 -9.24 -34.14
CA LEU A 386 -6.03 -10.16 -34.02
C LEU A 386 -7.32 -9.41 -33.64
N LEU A 387 -7.22 -8.46 -32.71
CA LEU A 387 -8.34 -7.60 -32.34
C LEU A 387 -8.85 -6.78 -33.54
N HIS A 388 -7.94 -6.24 -34.36
CA HIS A 388 -8.27 -5.53 -35.59
C HIS A 388 -8.95 -6.44 -36.63
N CYS A 389 -8.38 -7.61 -36.87
CA CYS A 389 -8.97 -8.59 -37.78
C CYS A 389 -10.38 -8.98 -37.31
N LEU A 390 -10.57 -9.17 -36.01
CA LEU A 390 -11.87 -9.47 -35.46
C LEU A 390 -12.84 -8.29 -35.61
N ALA A 391 -12.39 -7.04 -35.39
CA ALA A 391 -13.21 -5.84 -35.53
C ALA A 391 -13.83 -5.70 -36.92
N PHE A 392 -13.02 -5.92 -37.97
CA PHE A 392 -13.44 -5.87 -39.37
C PHE A 392 -14.17 -7.15 -39.83
N SER A 393 -14.30 -8.16 -38.97
CA SER A 393 -15.09 -9.37 -39.26
C SER A 393 -16.57 -9.23 -38.87
N PHE A 394 -16.93 -8.23 -38.05
CA PHE A 394 -18.30 -7.96 -37.63
C PHE A 394 -19.10 -7.22 -38.71
N GLU A 395 -20.42 -7.39 -38.68
CA GLU A 395 -21.38 -6.65 -39.50
C GLU A 395 -22.44 -6.02 -38.56
N PRO A 396 -22.44 -4.70 -38.32
CA PRO A 396 -21.46 -3.70 -38.78
C PRO A 396 -20.09 -3.85 -38.08
N GLU A 397 -19.03 -3.36 -38.72
CA GLU A 397 -17.65 -3.41 -38.20
C GLU A 397 -17.55 -2.76 -36.80
N ALA A 398 -16.70 -3.32 -35.95
CA ALA A 398 -16.44 -2.75 -34.63
C ALA A 398 -15.61 -1.46 -34.78
N SER A 399 -16.10 -0.37 -34.20
CA SER A 399 -15.42 0.93 -34.22
C SER A 399 -14.72 1.19 -32.89
N ILE A 400 -13.55 1.81 -32.95
CA ILE A 400 -12.77 2.25 -31.79
C ILE A 400 -13.21 3.67 -31.38
N PHE A 401 -13.25 3.96 -30.08
CA PHE A 401 -13.45 5.31 -29.58
C PHE A 401 -12.53 5.60 -28.38
N GLN A 402 -12.23 6.89 -28.20
CA GLN A 402 -11.46 7.40 -27.07
C GLN A 402 -12.15 8.68 -26.56
N VAL A 403 -11.96 8.98 -25.28
CA VAL A 403 -12.56 10.16 -24.64
C VAL A 403 -11.51 11.26 -24.50
N ARG A 404 -11.95 12.51 -24.62
CA ARG A 404 -11.06 13.67 -24.53
C ARG A 404 -10.74 13.99 -23.06
N ARG A 405 -9.55 14.52 -22.84
CA ARG A 405 -9.15 15.10 -21.54
C ARG A 405 -10.14 16.19 -21.13
N GLY A 406 -10.49 16.23 -19.84
CA GLY A 406 -11.42 17.19 -19.26
C GLY A 406 -12.90 16.82 -19.39
N CYS A 407 -13.24 15.70 -20.04
CA CYS A 407 -14.62 15.23 -20.10
C CYS A 407 -15.10 14.72 -18.73
N ARG A 408 -16.42 14.83 -18.49
CA ARG A 408 -17.06 14.23 -17.32
C ARG A 408 -17.00 12.72 -17.41
N PHE A 409 -16.77 12.07 -16.28
CA PHE A 409 -16.82 10.62 -16.17
C PHE A 409 -18.25 10.12 -16.45
N SER A 410 -18.36 9.00 -17.17
CA SER A 410 -19.65 8.37 -17.46
C SER A 410 -19.50 6.86 -17.38
N GLU A 411 -20.06 6.26 -16.33
CA GLU A 411 -20.04 4.81 -16.08
C GLU A 411 -20.61 3.99 -17.27
N ILE A 412 -21.45 4.57 -18.12
CA ILE A 412 -21.98 3.86 -19.30
C ILE A 412 -20.90 3.59 -20.36
N TYR A 413 -19.97 4.52 -20.55
CA TYR A 413 -18.96 4.49 -21.62
C TYR A 413 -17.54 4.29 -21.12
N MET A 414 -17.32 4.47 -19.81
CA MET A 414 -16.00 4.57 -19.20
C MET A 414 -15.89 3.66 -17.98
N GLU A 415 -14.72 3.07 -17.80
CA GLU A 415 -14.30 2.32 -16.62
C GLU A 415 -13.10 3.06 -15.99
N CYS A 416 -13.16 3.41 -14.71
CA CYS A 416 -12.03 4.03 -14.02
C CYS A 416 -11.00 2.97 -13.65
N VAL A 417 -9.72 3.21 -13.94
CA VAL A 417 -8.63 2.27 -13.58
C VAL A 417 -8.12 2.43 -12.14
N SER A 418 -8.48 3.53 -11.47
CA SER A 418 -8.11 3.81 -10.08
C SER A 418 -9.35 3.71 -9.19
N GLU A 419 -9.42 2.69 -8.35
CA GLU A 419 -10.53 2.49 -7.40
C GLU A 419 -10.58 3.60 -6.34
N ASP A 420 -9.41 4.12 -5.94
CA ASP A 420 -9.27 5.20 -4.95
C ASP A 420 -9.92 6.51 -5.42
N ALA A 421 -9.83 6.80 -6.73
CA ALA A 421 -10.48 7.96 -7.33
C ALA A 421 -12.01 7.91 -7.20
N LEU A 422 -12.61 6.72 -7.26
CA LEU A 422 -14.05 6.53 -7.12
C LEU A 422 -14.49 6.62 -5.65
N LEU A 423 -13.71 6.04 -4.73
CA LEU A 423 -14.01 6.05 -3.29
C LEU A 423 -13.93 7.45 -2.67
N LEU A 424 -12.99 8.28 -3.12
CA LEU A 424 -12.82 9.63 -2.60
C LEU A 424 -13.84 10.61 -3.18
N SER A 425 -14.28 10.40 -4.44
CA SER A 425 -15.38 11.16 -5.06
C SER A 425 -16.73 10.95 -4.36
N GLU A 426 -17.00 9.76 -3.82
CA GLU A 426 -18.25 9.51 -3.05
C GLU A 426 -18.30 10.29 -1.72
N ASN A 427 -17.15 10.69 -1.17
CA ASN A 427 -17.05 11.35 0.13
C ASN A 427 -16.96 12.89 0.04
N ALA A 428 -16.80 13.45 -1.16
CA ALA A 428 -16.73 14.89 -1.40
C ALA A 428 -17.78 15.30 -2.46
N PRO A 429 -18.82 16.08 -2.11
CA PRO A 429 -19.87 16.50 -3.05
C PRO A 429 -19.42 17.55 -4.07
N GLU A 430 -18.14 17.94 -4.07
CA GLU A 430 -17.58 18.94 -4.99
C GLU A 430 -17.06 18.27 -6.26
N ALA A 431 -17.95 18.15 -7.25
CA ALA A 431 -17.70 17.78 -8.66
C ALA A 431 -16.87 16.51 -8.92
N ASP A 432 -17.47 15.54 -9.64
CA ASP A 432 -16.77 14.34 -10.06
C ASP A 432 -15.43 14.69 -10.76
N PRO A 433 -14.31 14.03 -10.38
CA PRO A 433 -13.00 14.33 -10.94
C PRO A 433 -13.01 14.16 -12.47
N PRO A 434 -12.47 15.13 -13.23
CA PRO A 434 -12.50 15.07 -14.68
C PRO A 434 -11.58 13.95 -15.20
N VAL A 435 -11.92 13.43 -16.38
CA VAL A 435 -11.06 12.48 -17.08
C VAL A 435 -9.74 13.15 -17.44
N ALA A 436 -8.64 12.60 -16.94
CA ALA A 436 -7.29 13.05 -17.27
C ALA A 436 -6.90 12.59 -18.69
N PHE A 437 -6.99 11.29 -18.93
CA PHE A 437 -6.66 10.68 -20.21
C PHE A 437 -7.30 9.29 -20.36
N THR A 438 -7.40 8.82 -21.60
CA THR A 438 -7.80 7.45 -21.92
C THR A 438 -6.58 6.53 -21.79
N VAL A 439 -6.67 5.52 -20.93
CA VAL A 439 -5.62 4.49 -20.74
C VAL A 439 -5.75 3.43 -21.82
N VAL A 440 -6.97 2.93 -22.03
CA VAL A 440 -7.29 1.92 -23.07
C VAL A 440 -8.51 2.40 -23.85
N PRO A 441 -8.47 2.37 -25.20
CA PRO A 441 -9.63 2.74 -26.00
C PRO A 441 -10.83 1.82 -25.78
N GLY A 442 -12.02 2.38 -25.98
CA GLY A 442 -13.28 1.65 -25.98
C GLY A 442 -13.67 1.20 -27.38
N PHE A 443 -14.68 0.32 -27.47
CA PHE A 443 -15.16 -0.20 -28.74
C PHE A 443 -16.68 -0.22 -28.83
N ARG A 444 -17.21 0.02 -30.02
CA ARG A 444 -18.64 -0.03 -30.33
C ARG A 444 -18.90 -1.06 -31.40
N ILE A 445 -19.78 -2.01 -31.11
CA ILE A 445 -20.21 -3.10 -32.00
C ILE A 445 -21.73 -3.00 -32.16
N GLY A 446 -22.18 -2.37 -33.25
CA GLY A 446 -23.59 -2.03 -33.43
C GLY A 446 -24.14 -1.19 -32.27
N LYS A 447 -24.99 -1.80 -31.44
CA LYS A 447 -25.59 -1.19 -30.23
C LYS A 447 -24.83 -1.49 -28.93
N THR A 448 -23.87 -2.41 -28.97
CA THR A 448 -23.12 -2.81 -27.78
C THR A 448 -21.90 -1.91 -27.62
N ILE A 449 -21.64 -1.50 -26.39
CA ILE A 449 -20.51 -0.65 -26.02
C ILE A 449 -19.61 -1.43 -25.08
N ILE A 450 -18.34 -1.46 -25.40
CA ILE A 450 -17.26 -1.89 -24.51
C ILE A 450 -16.60 -0.60 -24.04
N GLN A 451 -16.65 -0.39 -22.72
CA GLN A 451 -16.17 0.84 -22.10
C GLN A 451 -14.68 1.07 -22.40
N CYS A 452 -14.30 2.33 -22.56
CA CYS A 452 -12.90 2.71 -22.54
C CYS A 452 -12.41 2.77 -21.08
N GLN A 453 -11.13 2.48 -20.86
CA GLN A 453 -10.53 2.62 -19.53
C GLN A 453 -9.88 3.99 -19.40
N VAL A 454 -10.20 4.71 -18.34
CA VAL A 454 -9.81 6.11 -18.14
C VAL A 454 -9.16 6.31 -16.78
N TYR A 455 -8.27 7.29 -16.72
CA TYR A 455 -7.72 7.79 -15.46
C TYR A 455 -8.41 9.11 -15.10
N LEU A 456 -8.81 9.27 -13.84
CA LEU A 456 -9.44 10.48 -13.33
C LEU A 456 -8.40 11.29 -12.54
N SER A 457 -8.24 12.58 -12.86
CA SER A 457 -7.26 13.43 -12.15
C SER A 457 -7.84 13.92 -10.83
N GLN A 458 -6.99 14.12 -9.83
CA GLN A 458 -7.35 14.96 -8.68
C GLN A 458 -7.68 16.39 -9.14
N ILE A 459 -8.69 17.01 -8.52
CA ILE A 459 -9.04 18.42 -8.74
C ILE A 459 -8.11 19.27 -7.87
N GLN A 460 -7.44 20.27 -8.48
CA GLN A 460 -6.72 21.29 -7.72
C GLN A 460 -7.73 22.14 -6.92
N HIS A 461 -7.68 22.07 -5.59
CA HIS A 461 -8.15 23.19 -4.78
C HIS A 461 -7.17 24.35 -5.01
N LYS A 462 -7.54 25.31 -5.86
CA LYS A 462 -6.89 26.63 -5.86
C LYS A 462 -7.13 27.27 -4.50
N VAL A 463 -6.20 27.09 -3.57
CA VAL A 463 -6.06 27.99 -2.43
C VAL A 463 -5.53 29.30 -3.01
N ASN A 464 -6.43 30.23 -3.32
CA ASN A 464 -6.05 31.61 -3.57
C ASN A 464 -5.32 32.10 -2.32
N ARG A 465 -4.00 32.28 -2.43
CA ARG A 465 -3.20 33.02 -1.44
C ARG A 465 -3.17 34.48 -1.81
#